data_AF-A0A1G0FTM5-F1
#
_entry.id   AF-A0A1G0FTM5-F1
#
_cell.length_a   1.000
_cell.length_b   1.000
_cell.length_c   1.000
_cell.angle_alpha   90.00
_cell.angle_beta   90.00
_cell.angle_gamma   90.00
#
_symmetry.space_group_name_H-M   'P 1'
#
loop_
_entity.id
_entity.type
_entity.pdbx_description
1 polymer ?
#
loop_
_entity_poly.entity_id
_entity_poly.type
_entity_poly.pdbx_seq_one_letter_code
_entity_poly.pdbx_strand_id
1 'polypeptide(L)'
;MRKSETGLDAAIDARTPSIEWRRPVAMSDIMRWLEDGDLRSDGMANEVAECVLQDLRLLPPLMDGLASANAPTRGHAADALEKVARERPKEVAPYLGTLLKALGRDPVAMVRWHVAMILGYLSSDRTLIPRVAPALLQATRDPSVICRSWAVTSLCLIARQHPEWIGRIAQAISPLVRSPSTALRSRSRRALALITDASIPIPSGWVKARHLKHLGYDA
;
A
#
# COMPACT_ATOMS: atom_id res chain seq x y z
N MET A 1 -11.80 -46.69 -30.88
CA MET A 1 -11.81 -47.63 -29.75
C MET A 1 -10.42 -47.59 -29.10
N ARG A 2 -10.36 -47.31 -27.79
CA ARG A 2 -9.20 -47.29 -26.84
C ARG A 2 -8.25 -46.09 -26.82
N LYS A 3 -7.76 -45.87 -25.59
CA LYS A 3 -7.15 -44.69 -24.92
C LYS A 3 -5.62 -44.78 -24.86
N SER A 4 -4.94 -43.66 -24.60
CA SER A 4 -3.83 -43.47 -23.61
C SER A 4 -3.42 -41.97 -23.62
N GLU A 5 -3.64 -41.24 -22.52
CA GLU A 5 -2.67 -40.95 -21.43
C GLU A 5 -1.64 -39.86 -21.83
N THR A 6 -1.92 -38.59 -21.52
CA THR A 6 -1.41 -37.83 -20.35
C THR A 6 0.10 -37.66 -20.31
N GLY A 7 0.53 -36.42 -20.61
CA GLY A 7 1.89 -35.93 -20.42
C GLY A 7 1.88 -34.40 -20.36
N LEU A 8 1.21 -33.86 -19.34
CA LEU A 8 1.35 -32.45 -18.95
C LEU A 8 2.59 -32.38 -18.03
N ASP A 9 3.76 -32.25 -18.64
CA ASP A 9 4.97 -31.81 -17.96
C ASP A 9 4.77 -30.33 -17.58
N ALA A 10 4.26 -30.13 -16.36
CA ALA A 10 4.31 -28.85 -15.69
C ALA A 10 5.79 -28.54 -15.41
N ALA A 11 6.33 -27.59 -16.17
CA ALA A 11 7.55 -26.89 -15.83
C ALA A 11 7.37 -26.25 -14.43
N ILE A 12 7.98 -26.88 -13.43
CA ILE A 12 8.08 -26.35 -12.07
C ILE A 12 9.01 -25.14 -12.14
N ASP A 13 8.44 -23.95 -11.99
CA ASP A 13 9.15 -22.68 -11.92
C ASP A 13 10.01 -22.65 -10.65
N ALA A 14 11.32 -22.76 -10.85
CA ALA A 14 12.34 -22.65 -9.84
C ALA A 14 12.52 -21.16 -9.44
N ARG A 15 11.67 -20.65 -8.53
CA ARG A 15 11.92 -19.34 -7.89
C ARG A 15 11.18 -19.05 -6.59
N THR A 16 10.83 -20.07 -5.80
CA THR A 16 10.40 -19.85 -4.42
C THR A 16 11.49 -20.39 -3.49
N PRO A 17 12.27 -19.56 -2.78
CA PRO A 17 13.10 -20.08 -1.72
C PRO A 17 12.14 -20.65 -0.66
N SER A 18 12.15 -21.97 -0.52
CA SER A 18 11.54 -22.67 0.60
C SER A 18 12.32 -22.29 1.86
N ILE A 19 11.98 -21.15 2.46
CA ILE A 19 12.52 -20.77 3.76
C ILE A 19 11.99 -21.81 4.74
N GLU A 20 12.88 -22.64 5.26
CA GLU A 20 12.58 -23.59 6.32
C GLU A 20 12.21 -22.78 7.58
N TRP A 21 10.92 -22.55 7.80
CA TRP A 21 10.35 -21.86 8.98
C TRP A 21 10.58 -22.59 10.32
N ARG A 22 11.64 -23.39 10.46
CA ARG A 22 11.87 -24.27 11.61
C ARG A 22 12.34 -23.56 12.87
N ARG A 23 12.67 -22.26 12.80
CA ARG A 23 13.04 -21.46 13.98
C ARG A 23 12.14 -20.22 14.11
N PRO A 24 11.77 -19.84 15.35
CA PRO A 24 11.09 -18.57 15.60
C PRO A 24 11.90 -17.41 15.00
N VAL A 25 11.24 -16.55 14.22
CA VAL A 25 11.86 -15.34 13.66
C VAL A 25 12.12 -14.35 14.80
N ALA A 26 13.38 -13.96 14.97
CA ALA A 26 13.75 -12.96 15.97
C ALA A 26 13.61 -11.54 15.41
N MET A 27 13.54 -10.55 16.29
CA MET A 27 13.54 -9.13 15.90
C MET A 27 14.77 -8.76 15.04
N SER A 28 15.92 -9.38 15.31
CA SER A 28 17.16 -9.20 14.52
C SER A 28 17.05 -9.74 13.10
N ASP A 29 16.20 -10.74 12.85
CA ASP A 29 15.99 -11.29 11.51
C ASP A 29 15.21 -10.31 10.63
N ILE A 30 14.21 -9.61 11.19
CA ILE A 30 13.42 -8.63 10.46
C ILE A 30 14.30 -7.54 9.85
N MET A 31 15.19 -6.93 10.64
CA MET A 31 16.06 -5.86 10.14
C MET A 31 17.02 -6.35 9.06
N ARG A 32 17.64 -7.52 9.26
CA ARG A 32 18.53 -8.13 8.27
C ARG A 32 17.81 -8.43 6.95
N TRP A 33 16.56 -8.87 7.02
CA TRP A 33 15.74 -9.15 5.83
C TRP A 33 15.34 -7.87 5.10
N LEU A 34 15.02 -6.81 5.84
CA LEU A 34 14.71 -5.51 5.24
C LEU A 34 15.94 -4.86 4.58
N GLU A 35 17.15 -5.17 5.04
CA GLU A 35 18.41 -4.70 4.44
C GLU A 35 18.75 -5.40 3.12
N ASP A 36 18.19 -6.58 2.84
CA ASP A 36 18.50 -7.32 1.63
C ASP A 36 17.91 -6.66 0.38
N GLY A 37 18.71 -6.57 -0.68
CA GLY A 37 18.34 -5.98 -1.96
C GLY A 37 18.57 -4.47 -2.08
N ASP A 38 17.91 -3.86 -3.08
CA ASP A 38 17.96 -2.43 -3.37
C ASP A 38 16.55 -1.88 -3.64
N LEU A 39 16.42 -0.57 -3.87
CA LEU A 39 15.12 0.08 -4.14
C LEU A 39 14.46 -0.33 -5.49
N ARG A 40 15.01 -1.31 -6.20
CA ARG A 40 14.44 -1.87 -7.44
C ARG A 40 13.82 -3.25 -7.23
N SER A 41 14.02 -3.87 -6.07
CA SER A 41 13.31 -5.09 -5.67
C SER A 41 12.39 -4.82 -4.48
N ASP A 42 11.53 -5.78 -4.17
CA ASP A 42 10.73 -5.77 -2.94
C ASP A 42 11.52 -6.30 -1.73
N GLY A 43 12.82 -6.61 -1.90
CA GLY A 43 13.65 -7.32 -0.92
C GLY A 43 12.94 -8.56 -0.38
N MET A 44 12.96 -8.70 0.95
CA MET A 44 12.22 -9.71 1.71
C MET A 44 10.93 -9.15 2.35
N ALA A 45 10.34 -8.09 1.79
CA ALA A 45 9.19 -7.41 2.40
C ALA A 45 7.94 -8.30 2.51
N ASN A 46 7.77 -9.29 1.63
CA ASN A 46 6.66 -10.24 1.70
C ASN A 46 6.81 -11.15 2.93
N GLU A 47 7.98 -11.74 3.10
CA GLU A 47 8.33 -12.65 4.17
C GLU A 47 8.27 -11.94 5.53
N VAL A 48 8.77 -10.70 5.59
CA VAL A 48 8.64 -9.85 6.78
C VAL A 48 7.18 -9.60 7.13
N ALA A 49 6.34 -9.25 6.14
CA ALA A 49 4.91 -9.04 6.38
C ALA A 49 4.21 -10.32 6.87
N GLU A 50 4.54 -11.48 6.30
CA GLU A 50 4.02 -12.78 6.74
C GLU A 50 4.39 -13.08 8.20
N CYS A 51 5.64 -12.83 8.59
CA CYS A 51 6.08 -12.99 9.98
C CYS A 51 5.28 -12.11 10.94
N VAL A 52 5.12 -10.82 10.59
CA VAL A 52 4.38 -9.87 11.43
C VAL A 52 2.90 -10.21 11.52
N LEU A 53 2.31 -10.74 10.45
CA LEU A 53 0.92 -11.20 10.45
C LEU A 53 0.72 -12.46 11.30
N GLN A 54 1.75 -13.30 11.45
CA GLN A 54 1.76 -14.44 12.37
C GLN A 54 2.03 -14.01 13.83
N ASP A 55 2.86 -13.00 14.05
CA ASP A 55 3.19 -12.47 15.37
C ASP A 55 3.28 -10.93 15.37
N LEU A 56 2.20 -10.28 15.80
CA LEU A 56 2.10 -8.82 15.85
C LEU A 56 3.07 -8.15 16.84
N ARG A 57 3.74 -8.92 17.71
CA ARG A 57 4.84 -8.39 18.54
C ARG A 57 6.04 -7.94 17.69
N LEU A 58 6.10 -8.37 16.43
CA LEU A 58 7.11 -7.94 15.45
C LEU A 58 6.76 -6.64 14.72
N LEU A 59 5.55 -6.08 14.94
CA LEU A 59 5.15 -4.81 14.33
C LEU A 59 6.00 -3.60 14.78
N PRO A 60 6.32 -3.39 16.07
CA PRO A 60 7.22 -2.31 16.47
C PRO A 60 8.62 -2.38 15.82
N PRO A 61 9.31 -3.54 15.79
CA PRO A 61 10.57 -3.68 15.02
C PRO A 61 10.44 -3.34 13.54
N LEU A 62 9.35 -3.74 12.89
CA LEU A 62 9.10 -3.37 11.51
C LEU A 62 8.91 -1.84 11.36
N MET A 63 8.24 -1.21 12.32
CA MET A 63 8.11 0.26 12.38
C MET A 63 9.46 0.96 12.57
N ASP A 64 10.40 0.37 13.33
CA ASP A 64 11.76 0.89 13.46
C ASP A 64 12.51 0.88 12.12
N GLY A 65 12.18 -0.05 11.23
CA GLY A 65 12.67 -0.09 9.85
C GLY A 65 12.41 1.20 9.06
N LEU A 66 11.30 1.91 9.33
CA LEU A 66 11.02 3.22 8.72
C LEU A 66 11.96 4.34 9.21
N ALA A 67 12.63 4.15 10.34
CA ALA A 67 13.62 5.09 10.87
C ALA A 67 15.06 4.73 10.49
N SER A 68 15.27 3.64 9.74
CA SER A 68 16.61 3.20 9.33
C SER A 68 17.35 4.28 8.53
N ALA A 69 18.66 4.40 8.75
CA ALA A 69 19.52 5.24 7.92
C ALA A 69 19.62 4.70 6.47
N ASN A 70 19.49 3.39 6.29
CA ASN A 70 19.57 2.72 5.00
C ASN A 70 18.26 2.93 4.20
N ALA A 71 18.38 3.50 3.00
CA ALA A 71 17.24 3.84 2.15
C ALA A 71 16.46 2.60 1.65
N PRO A 72 17.11 1.54 1.11
CA PRO A 72 16.45 0.25 0.86
C PRO A 72 15.65 -0.29 2.05
N THR A 73 16.24 -0.35 3.24
CA THR A 73 15.55 -0.82 4.46
C THR A 73 14.26 -0.05 4.72
N ARG A 74 14.27 1.29 4.61
CA ARG A 74 13.04 2.07 4.79
C ARG A 74 11.99 1.74 3.73
N GLY A 75 12.41 1.59 2.47
CA GLY A 75 11.55 1.22 1.36
C GLY A 75 10.86 -0.13 1.57
N HIS A 76 11.65 -1.17 1.90
CA HIS A 76 11.14 -2.51 2.19
C HIS A 76 10.28 -2.53 3.45
N ALA A 77 10.63 -1.75 4.48
CA ALA A 77 9.82 -1.65 5.70
C ALA A 77 8.45 -1.04 5.39
N ALA A 78 8.40 0.02 4.58
CA ALA A 78 7.16 0.64 4.17
C ALA A 78 6.28 -0.33 3.34
N ASP A 79 6.89 -1.12 2.47
CA ASP A 79 6.19 -2.14 1.67
C ASP A 79 5.62 -3.27 2.55
N ALA A 80 6.43 -3.83 3.45
CA ALA A 80 5.97 -4.82 4.42
C ALA A 80 4.85 -4.28 5.32
N LEU A 81 4.98 -3.04 5.82
CA LEU A 81 3.93 -2.38 6.61
C LEU A 81 2.64 -2.18 5.80
N GLU A 82 2.76 -1.86 4.52
CA GLU A 82 1.61 -1.73 3.64
C GLU A 82 0.86 -3.04 3.48
N LYS A 83 1.58 -4.16 3.34
CA LYS A 83 1.01 -5.52 3.32
C LYS A 83 0.36 -5.88 4.65
N VAL A 84 0.98 -5.55 5.78
CA VAL A 84 0.36 -5.75 7.11
C VAL A 84 -0.91 -4.90 7.25
N ALA A 85 -0.90 -3.64 6.82
CA ALA A 85 -2.04 -2.73 6.91
C ALA A 85 -3.24 -3.16 6.03
N ARG A 86 -3.02 -3.94 4.96
CA ARG A 86 -4.11 -4.53 4.16
C ARG A 86 -4.96 -5.50 4.96
N GLU A 87 -4.37 -6.19 5.93
CA GLU A 87 -5.00 -7.26 6.72
C GLU A 87 -5.30 -6.84 8.17
N ARG A 88 -4.50 -5.94 8.75
CA ARG A 88 -4.51 -5.52 10.16
C ARG A 88 -4.42 -3.99 10.30
N PRO A 89 -5.38 -3.22 9.72
CA PRO A 89 -5.33 -1.76 9.75
C PRO A 89 -5.46 -1.18 11.16
N LYS A 90 -6.18 -1.86 12.06
CA LYS A 90 -6.41 -1.38 13.44
C LYS A 90 -5.13 -1.43 14.27
N GLU A 91 -4.27 -2.40 14.01
CA GLU A 91 -2.99 -2.62 14.65
C GLU A 91 -1.93 -1.63 14.14
N VAL A 92 -2.06 -1.18 12.89
CA VAL A 92 -1.20 -0.14 12.29
C VAL A 92 -1.63 1.28 12.67
N ALA A 93 -2.92 1.52 12.93
CA ALA A 93 -3.48 2.83 13.27
C ALA A 93 -2.75 3.60 14.40
N PRO A 94 -2.28 2.97 15.49
CA PRO A 94 -1.51 3.65 16.55
C PRO A 94 -0.25 4.38 16.03
N TYR A 95 0.31 3.92 14.91
CA TYR A 95 1.51 4.51 14.30
C TYR A 95 1.23 5.67 13.33
N LEU A 96 -0.01 6.18 13.27
CA LEU A 96 -0.41 7.25 12.35
C LEU A 96 0.55 8.45 12.38
N GLY A 97 1.04 8.85 13.56
CA GLY A 97 2.00 9.96 13.68
C GLY A 97 3.29 9.73 12.87
N THR A 98 3.88 8.53 12.99
CA THR A 98 5.08 8.13 12.25
C THR A 98 4.80 8.05 10.76
N LEU A 99 3.66 7.47 10.36
CA LEU A 99 3.26 7.35 8.96
C LEU A 99 3.07 8.74 8.32
N LEU A 100 2.38 9.67 8.98
CA LEU A 100 2.21 11.04 8.47
C LEU A 100 3.55 11.76 8.30
N LYS A 101 4.50 11.55 9.23
CA LYS A 101 5.86 12.09 9.13
C LYS A 101 6.59 11.49 7.92
N ALA A 102 6.52 10.18 7.73
CA ALA A 102 7.15 9.48 6.61
C ALA A 102 6.59 9.96 5.25
N LEU A 103 5.27 10.06 5.11
CA LEU A 103 4.62 10.59 3.90
C LEU A 103 5.13 11.98 3.52
N GLY A 104 5.28 12.86 4.52
CA GLY A 104 5.62 14.27 4.26
C GLY A 104 7.12 14.54 4.10
N ARG A 105 8.00 13.65 4.59
CA ARG A 105 9.42 13.98 4.81
C ARG A 105 10.42 12.93 4.34
N ASP A 106 10.02 11.68 4.10
CA ASP A 106 11.01 10.67 3.71
C ASP A 106 11.57 10.98 2.30
N PRO A 107 12.89 11.01 2.10
CA PRO A 107 13.47 11.28 0.80
C PRO A 107 13.18 10.17 -0.22
N VAL A 108 12.94 8.94 0.24
CA VAL A 108 12.69 7.78 -0.60
C VAL A 108 11.23 7.79 -1.04
N ALA A 109 11.01 7.94 -2.35
CA ALA A 109 9.66 7.90 -2.91
C ALA A 109 8.94 6.58 -2.57
N MET A 110 9.67 5.46 -2.48
CA MET A 110 9.13 4.14 -2.10
C MET A 110 8.38 4.16 -0.78
N VAL A 111 9.01 4.75 0.24
CA VAL A 111 8.39 4.96 1.54
C VAL A 111 7.09 5.74 1.38
N ARG A 112 7.16 6.90 0.70
CA ARG A 112 6.01 7.80 0.59
C ARG A 112 4.83 7.17 -0.14
N TRP A 113 5.05 6.40 -1.22
CA TRP A 113 3.93 5.79 -1.93
C TRP A 113 3.30 4.62 -1.17
N HIS A 114 4.08 3.79 -0.48
CA HIS A 114 3.51 2.73 0.37
C HIS A 114 2.76 3.32 1.56
N VAL A 115 3.30 4.38 2.17
CA VAL A 115 2.59 5.11 3.23
C VAL A 115 1.29 5.73 2.71
N ALA A 116 1.27 6.32 1.51
CA ALA A 116 0.03 6.83 0.93
C ALA A 116 -1.04 5.73 0.79
N MET A 117 -0.64 4.50 0.45
CA MET A 117 -1.54 3.34 0.40
C MET A 117 -2.05 2.96 1.79
N ILE A 118 -1.15 2.81 2.77
CA ILE A 118 -1.50 2.49 4.17
C ILE A 118 -2.58 3.45 4.68
N LEU A 119 -2.37 4.75 4.50
CA LEU A 119 -3.31 5.78 4.93
C LEU A 119 -4.69 5.64 4.27
N GLY A 120 -4.76 5.18 3.02
CA GLY A 120 -6.00 4.80 2.37
C GLY A 120 -6.72 3.64 3.05
N TYR A 121 -5.98 2.67 3.59
CA TYR A 121 -6.56 1.51 4.28
C TYR A 121 -7.05 1.84 5.70
N LEU A 122 -6.42 2.81 6.35
CA LEU A 122 -6.85 3.33 7.65
C LEU A 122 -8.17 4.13 7.56
N SER A 123 -8.70 4.36 6.36
CA SER A 123 -9.94 5.13 6.16
C SER A 123 -11.20 4.48 6.74
N SER A 124 -11.16 3.20 7.12
CA SER A 124 -12.26 2.54 7.83
C SER A 124 -12.49 3.12 9.24
N ASP A 125 -11.49 3.78 9.81
CA ASP A 125 -11.62 4.52 11.06
C ASP A 125 -11.88 6.00 10.77
N ARG A 126 -13.15 6.40 10.92
CA ARG A 126 -13.61 7.79 10.72
C ARG A 126 -12.85 8.79 11.61
N THR A 127 -12.36 8.38 12.77
CA THR A 127 -11.65 9.27 13.72
C THR A 127 -10.28 9.71 13.18
N LEU A 128 -9.69 8.95 12.26
CA LEU A 128 -8.37 9.26 11.69
C LEU A 128 -8.46 10.22 10.48
N ILE A 129 -9.63 10.27 9.82
CA ILE A 129 -9.84 11.01 8.57
C ILE A 129 -9.44 12.50 8.64
N PRO A 130 -9.75 13.25 9.71
CA PRO A 130 -9.34 14.65 9.81
C PRO A 130 -7.82 14.87 9.74
N ARG A 131 -7.00 13.85 10.03
CA ARG A 131 -5.54 13.90 9.90
C ARG A 131 -5.06 13.27 8.60
N VAL A 132 -5.68 12.16 8.20
CA VAL A 132 -5.31 11.37 7.02
C VAL A 132 -5.62 12.13 5.71
N ALA A 133 -6.84 12.63 5.56
CA ALA A 133 -7.28 13.23 4.30
C ALA A 133 -6.46 14.48 3.92
N PRO A 134 -6.19 15.45 4.82
CA PRO A 134 -5.32 16.58 4.49
C PRO A 134 -3.91 16.19 4.06
N ALA A 135 -3.31 15.18 4.70
CA ALA A 135 -1.97 14.69 4.35
C ALA A 135 -1.94 14.07 2.94
N LEU A 136 -2.96 13.28 2.60
CA LEU A 136 -3.09 12.73 1.25
C LEU A 136 -3.41 13.81 0.20
N LEU A 137 -4.22 14.83 0.55
CA LEU A 137 -4.45 16.00 -0.30
C LEU A 137 -3.15 16.75 -0.58
N GLN A 138 -2.24 16.86 0.40
CA GLN A 138 -0.90 17.42 0.18
C GLN A 138 -0.07 16.52 -0.75
N ALA A 139 -0.10 15.20 -0.54
CA ALA A 139 0.64 14.22 -1.36
C ALA A 139 0.19 14.17 -2.84
N THR A 140 -0.96 14.75 -3.20
CA THR A 140 -1.33 14.97 -4.62
C THR A 140 -0.36 15.91 -5.36
N ARG A 141 0.50 16.62 -4.63
CA ARG A 141 1.55 17.51 -5.16
C ARG A 141 2.96 16.94 -5.03
N ASP A 142 3.11 15.68 -4.62
CA ASP A 142 4.42 15.03 -4.49
C ASP A 142 5.22 15.10 -5.82
N PRO A 143 6.55 15.32 -5.78
CA PRO A 143 7.37 15.30 -7.00
C PRO A 143 7.28 13.97 -7.76
N SER A 144 7.07 12.86 -7.04
CA SER A 144 6.93 11.53 -7.61
C SER A 144 5.52 11.28 -8.16
N VAL A 145 5.44 10.96 -9.46
CA VAL A 145 4.20 10.59 -10.15
C VAL A 145 3.51 9.38 -9.50
N ILE A 146 4.27 8.42 -9.00
CA ILE A 146 3.73 7.23 -8.33
C ILE A 146 3.17 7.58 -6.95
N CYS A 147 3.81 8.48 -6.20
CA CYS A 147 3.28 8.98 -4.93
C CYS A 147 1.95 9.73 -5.14
N ARG A 148 1.91 10.64 -6.12
CA ARG A 148 0.65 11.34 -6.49
C ARG A 148 -0.45 10.38 -6.90
N SER A 149 -0.09 9.33 -7.66
CA SER A 149 -1.03 8.31 -8.09
C SER A 149 -1.66 7.55 -6.92
N TRP A 150 -0.85 7.14 -5.95
CA TRP A 150 -1.36 6.45 -4.76
C TRP A 150 -2.12 7.39 -3.83
N ALA A 151 -1.72 8.66 -3.73
CA ALA A 151 -2.51 9.67 -3.02
C ALA A 151 -3.91 9.83 -3.63
N VAL A 152 -4.02 9.96 -4.96
CA VAL A 152 -5.31 10.02 -5.68
C VAL A 152 -6.16 8.77 -5.41
N THR A 153 -5.53 7.60 -5.43
CA THR A 153 -6.23 6.32 -5.20
C THR A 153 -6.76 6.23 -3.77
N SER A 154 -5.94 6.54 -2.78
CA SER A 154 -6.32 6.53 -1.36
C SER A 154 -7.39 7.58 -1.04
N LEU A 155 -7.33 8.76 -1.66
CA LEU A 155 -8.40 9.75 -1.55
C LEU A 155 -9.72 9.25 -2.16
N CYS A 156 -9.68 8.48 -3.25
CA CYS A 156 -10.87 7.84 -3.80
C CYS A 156 -11.50 6.85 -2.80
N LEU A 157 -10.68 6.05 -2.10
CA LEU A 157 -11.15 5.16 -1.03
C LEU A 157 -11.78 5.93 0.14
N ILE A 158 -11.21 7.08 0.50
CA ILE A 158 -11.75 7.96 1.54
C ILE A 158 -13.07 8.58 1.11
N ALA A 159 -13.12 9.17 -0.09
CA ALA A 159 -14.33 9.82 -0.62
C ALA A 159 -15.53 8.86 -0.65
N ARG A 160 -15.25 7.57 -0.89
CA ARG A 160 -16.27 6.53 -0.92
C ARG A 160 -16.89 6.23 0.46
N GLN A 161 -16.10 6.29 1.52
CA GLN A 161 -16.55 6.02 2.89
C GLN A 161 -16.97 7.30 3.63
N HIS A 162 -16.45 8.45 3.19
CA HIS A 162 -16.64 9.76 3.80
C HIS A 162 -17.01 10.79 2.73
N PRO A 163 -18.25 10.75 2.21
CA PRO A 163 -18.71 11.61 1.11
C PRO A 163 -18.55 13.11 1.37
N GLU A 164 -18.51 13.53 2.64
CA GLU A 164 -18.27 14.92 3.02
C GLU A 164 -16.92 15.48 2.54
N TRP A 165 -15.96 14.61 2.17
CA TRP A 165 -14.67 15.01 1.63
C TRP A 165 -14.65 15.15 0.10
N ILE A 166 -15.70 14.70 -0.61
CA ILE A 166 -15.73 14.67 -2.09
C ILE A 166 -15.37 16.02 -2.69
N GLY A 167 -15.93 17.12 -2.20
CA GLY A 167 -15.65 18.46 -2.75
C GLY A 167 -14.15 18.84 -2.69
N ARG A 168 -13.51 18.64 -1.52
CA ARG A 168 -12.07 18.95 -1.33
C ARG A 168 -11.19 18.02 -2.15
N ILE A 169 -11.57 16.75 -2.23
CA ILE A 169 -10.86 15.71 -3.00
C ILE A 169 -10.95 16.00 -4.49
N ALA A 170 -12.15 16.28 -5.01
CA ALA A 170 -12.37 16.64 -6.40
C ALA A 170 -11.57 17.89 -6.78
N GLN A 171 -11.53 18.91 -5.91
CA GLN A 171 -10.73 20.12 -6.13
C GLN A 171 -9.23 19.81 -6.24
N ALA A 172 -8.69 18.92 -5.40
CA ALA A 172 -7.27 18.55 -5.44
C ALA A 172 -6.92 17.66 -6.65
N ILE A 173 -7.83 16.79 -7.09
CA ILE A 173 -7.59 15.87 -8.22
C ILE A 173 -7.81 16.56 -9.57
N SER A 174 -8.72 17.54 -9.65
CA SER A 174 -9.10 18.20 -10.92
C SER A 174 -7.92 18.72 -11.76
N PRO A 175 -6.90 19.39 -11.19
CA PRO A 175 -5.73 19.81 -11.98
C PRO A 175 -4.95 18.64 -12.60
N LEU A 176 -4.95 17.47 -11.97
CA LEU A 176 -4.16 16.30 -12.38
C LEU A 176 -4.70 15.61 -13.65
N VAL A 177 -5.95 15.91 -14.06
CA VAL A 177 -6.50 15.43 -15.35
C VAL A 177 -5.81 16.06 -16.57
N ARG A 178 -4.96 17.07 -16.35
CA ARG A 178 -4.08 17.71 -17.34
C ARG A 178 -2.61 17.39 -17.09
N SER A 179 -2.29 16.46 -16.20
CA SER A 179 -0.90 16.05 -15.94
C SER A 179 -0.22 15.59 -17.24
N PRO A 180 1.08 15.91 -17.46
CA PRO A 180 1.83 15.37 -18.59
C PRO A 180 1.98 13.84 -18.51
N SER A 181 2.01 13.27 -17.29
CA SER A 181 2.03 11.83 -17.09
C SER A 181 0.71 11.20 -17.52
N THR A 182 0.74 10.37 -18.56
CA THR A 182 -0.42 9.62 -19.04
C THR A 182 -1.05 8.74 -17.95
N ALA A 183 -0.22 8.09 -17.13
CA ALA A 183 -0.68 7.25 -16.04
C ALA A 183 -1.45 8.05 -14.98
N LEU A 184 -0.90 9.18 -14.50
CA LEU A 184 -1.56 10.03 -13.51
C LEU A 184 -2.82 10.69 -14.09
N ARG A 185 -2.77 11.12 -15.35
CA ARG A 185 -3.90 11.72 -16.05
C ARG A 185 -5.08 10.76 -16.17
N SER A 186 -4.84 9.52 -16.63
CA SER A 186 -5.86 8.47 -16.74
C SER A 186 -6.45 8.14 -15.37
N ARG A 187 -5.59 7.91 -14.37
CA ARG A 187 -6.00 7.62 -12.99
C ARG A 187 -6.85 8.76 -12.39
N SER A 188 -6.47 10.01 -12.60
CA SER A 188 -7.20 11.17 -12.06
C SER A 188 -8.59 11.32 -12.69
N ARG A 189 -8.72 11.12 -14.00
CA ARG A 189 -10.04 11.11 -14.67
C ARG A 189 -10.93 10.01 -14.12
N ARG A 190 -10.39 8.79 -13.96
CA ARG A 190 -11.13 7.67 -13.38
C ARG A 190 -11.53 7.95 -11.93
N ALA A 191 -10.63 8.52 -11.12
CA ALA A 191 -10.93 8.88 -9.74
C ALA A 191 -12.07 9.91 -9.64
N LEU A 192 -12.06 10.96 -10.48
CA LEU A 192 -13.16 11.94 -10.50
C LEU A 192 -14.51 11.28 -10.82
N ALA A 193 -14.56 10.42 -11.84
CA ALA A 193 -15.79 9.70 -12.18
C ALA A 193 -16.28 8.82 -11.00
N LEU A 194 -15.36 8.12 -10.33
CA LEU A 194 -15.68 7.23 -9.20
C LEU A 194 -16.16 7.94 -7.93
N ILE A 195 -15.72 9.18 -7.69
CA ILE A 195 -16.15 9.94 -6.50
C ILE A 195 -17.44 10.73 -6.76
N THR A 196 -17.78 11.03 -8.02
CA THR A 196 -19.03 11.70 -8.37
C THR A 196 -20.18 10.75 -8.61
N ASP A 197 -19.89 9.49 -8.97
CA ASP A 197 -20.91 8.46 -9.21
C ASP A 197 -20.69 7.27 -8.28
N ALA A 198 -21.59 7.15 -7.31
CA ALA A 198 -21.53 6.10 -6.32
C ALA A 198 -21.80 4.69 -6.90
N SER A 199 -22.46 4.59 -8.05
CA SER A 199 -22.81 3.31 -8.66
C SER A 199 -21.62 2.60 -9.32
N ILE A 200 -20.57 3.35 -9.67
CA ILE A 200 -19.39 2.80 -10.33
C ILE A 200 -18.48 2.14 -9.28
N PRO A 201 -18.21 0.84 -9.37
CA PRO A 201 -17.30 0.16 -8.45
C PRO A 201 -15.85 0.62 -8.65
N ILE A 202 -15.09 0.65 -7.55
CA ILE A 202 -13.67 0.98 -7.59
C ILE A 202 -12.90 -0.19 -8.25
N PRO A 203 -11.90 0.06 -9.11
CA PRO A 203 -11.05 -0.99 -9.66
C PRO A 203 -10.47 -1.91 -8.59
N SER A 204 -10.55 -3.23 -8.77
CA SER A 204 -10.05 -4.21 -7.80
C SER A 204 -8.54 -4.04 -7.53
N GLY A 205 -7.77 -3.61 -8.54
CA GLY A 205 -6.35 -3.26 -8.39
C GLY A 205 -6.06 -2.04 -7.52
N TRP A 206 -7.07 -1.21 -7.21
CA TRP A 206 -6.97 -0.08 -6.28
C TRP A 206 -7.38 -0.47 -4.86
N VAL A 207 -8.29 -1.45 -4.75
CA VAL A 207 -8.79 -1.98 -3.49
C VAL A 207 -7.98 -3.22 -3.10
N LYS A 208 -6.81 -3.00 -2.52
CA LYS A 208 -5.95 -4.11 -2.06
C LYS A 208 -6.31 -4.62 -0.67
N ALA A 209 -6.76 -3.74 0.23
CA ALA A 209 -7.07 -4.11 1.61
C ALA A 209 -8.35 -4.95 1.70
N ARG A 210 -8.30 -6.02 2.50
CA ARG A 210 -9.35 -7.03 2.57
C ARG A 210 -10.66 -6.46 3.11
N HIS A 211 -10.59 -5.59 4.12
CA HIS A 211 -11.76 -4.94 4.73
C HIS A 211 -12.45 -3.93 3.81
N LEU A 212 -11.78 -3.48 2.73
CA LEU A 212 -12.34 -2.53 1.76
C LEU A 212 -12.87 -3.19 0.49
N LYS A 213 -12.78 -4.53 0.35
CA LYS A 213 -13.16 -5.24 -0.89
C LYS A 213 -14.60 -4.96 -1.34
N HIS A 214 -15.50 -4.70 -0.41
CA HIS A 214 -16.89 -4.28 -0.68
C HIS A 214 -17.02 -2.96 -1.48
N LEU A 215 -15.94 -2.18 -1.62
CA LEU A 215 -15.90 -0.97 -2.45
C LEU A 215 -15.53 -1.26 -3.92
N GLY A 216 -14.99 -2.45 -4.19
CA GLY A 216 -14.64 -2.90 -5.53
C GLY A 216 -15.77 -3.63 -6.23
N TYR A 217 -15.50 -4.12 -7.44
CA TYR A 217 -16.31 -5.18 -8.04
C TYR A 217 -15.81 -6.54 -7.53
N ASP A 218 -16.73 -7.50 -7.41
CA ASP A 218 -16.36 -8.91 -7.25
C ASP A 218 -15.51 -9.31 -8.47
N ALA A 219 -14.33 -9.87 -8.19
CA ALA A 219 -13.48 -10.47 -9.23
C ALA A 219 -14.01 -11.86 -9.57
#